data_AF-A0A925A8D3-F1
#
_entry.id   AF-A0A925A8D3-F1
#
_cell.length_a   1.000
_cell.length_b   1.000
_cell.length_c   1.000
_cell.angle_alpha   90.00
_cell.angle_beta   90.00
_cell.angle_gamma   90.00
#
_symmetry.space_group_name_H-M   'P 1'
#
loop_
_entity.id
_entity.type
_entity.pdbx_description
1 polymer ?
#
loop_
_entity_poly.entity_id
_entity_poly.type
_entity_poly.pdbx_seq_one_letter_code
_entity_poly.pdbx_strand_id
1 'polypeptide(L)'
;MPGVSKTHKEQRYGRAFPASRYNDPRGGRASGLDRNVLRYRAAEAALYLYYDDDVRRFMRESVYPDIPHKPGTPAPWQSDKSLRLAGLFRGVVADARREKRLTAEDADGLNAILENDARRSAKLKDAFGHAIEIGMFTKEEANELNELLDYRNGIAHRVHELMADVGRSYAASDYVRRSGLRYKGDALDRLRAYRESLWDRAASKVELTLPWNDLVFETAERVYEEELKRLEPLILRQIDRANKADAAVDAECNLRGTEFTGDLDPRFPANHRRSRPSYKDEYVPPTGHLTKRGAEICYRLYDAGKSPLAMARMMGFSLRAANNRKRLWTKAGGRKRTRAPIMRYDLEKRVELSLE
;
A
#
# COMPACT_ATOMS: atom_id res chain seq x y z
N MET A 1 -0.55 14.78 19.10
CA MET A 1 -1.93 14.29 18.94
C MET A 1 -1.89 12.81 18.62
N PRO A 2 -2.82 11.97 19.10
CA PRO A 2 -2.82 10.56 18.74
C PRO A 2 -3.29 10.45 17.29
N GLY A 3 -2.33 10.59 16.37
CA GLY A 3 -2.50 10.19 14.98
C GLY A 3 -2.96 8.74 15.03
N VAL A 4 -4.14 8.47 14.50
CA VAL A 4 -4.61 7.11 14.30
C VAL A 4 -3.46 6.44 13.55
N SER A 5 -2.72 5.56 14.22
CA SER A 5 -1.88 4.59 13.53
C SER A 5 -2.89 3.79 12.73
N LYS A 6 -3.14 4.22 11.48
CA LYS A 6 -4.01 3.58 10.50
C LYS A 6 -3.26 2.34 10.01
N THR A 7 -2.87 1.49 10.96
CA THR A 7 -2.37 0.15 10.72
C THR A 7 -3.57 -0.64 10.23
N HIS A 8 -3.77 -0.61 8.93
CA HIS A 8 -4.61 -1.59 8.27
C HIS A 8 -4.02 -2.95 8.68
N LYS A 9 -4.77 -3.70 9.52
CA LYS A 9 -4.41 -5.08 9.78
C LYS A 9 -4.27 -5.75 8.42
N GLU A 10 -3.13 -6.39 8.21
CA GLU A 10 -2.90 -7.21 7.03
C GLU A 10 -4.16 -8.04 6.80
N GLN A 11 -4.76 -7.93 5.61
CA GLN A 11 -5.87 -8.80 5.26
C GLN A 11 -5.31 -10.22 5.25
N ARG A 12 -5.50 -10.95 6.35
CA ARG A 12 -5.12 -12.35 6.52
C ARG A 12 -6.12 -13.20 5.73
N TYR A 13 -6.17 -13.02 4.43
CA TYR A 13 -6.55 -14.13 3.57
C TYR A 13 -5.37 -15.09 3.65
N GLY A 14 -5.40 -16.00 4.64
CA GLY A 14 -4.47 -17.11 4.66
C GLY A 14 -4.43 -17.68 3.25
N ARG A 15 -3.24 -17.88 2.68
CA ARG A 15 -3.08 -18.54 1.38
C ARG A 15 -3.90 -19.82 1.45
N ALA A 16 -5.08 -19.84 0.82
CA ALA A 16 -6.00 -20.98 0.93
C ALA A 16 -5.31 -22.27 0.43
N PHE A 17 -4.31 -22.08 -0.44
CA PHE A 17 -3.17 -22.94 -0.74
C PHE A 17 -1.98 -22.02 -1.02
N PRO A 18 -0.70 -22.44 -0.86
CA PRO A 18 0.47 -21.70 -1.34
C PRO A 18 0.38 -21.25 -2.82
N ALA A 19 -0.57 -21.83 -3.56
CA ALA A 19 -0.73 -21.80 -4.99
C ALA A 19 -2.16 -21.51 -5.51
N SER A 20 -3.15 -21.31 -4.64
CA SER A 20 -4.52 -21.05 -5.08
C SER A 20 -4.57 -19.74 -5.87
N ARG A 21 -5.08 -19.76 -7.11
CA ARG A 21 -5.33 -18.54 -7.91
C ARG A 21 -6.45 -17.66 -7.31
N TYR A 22 -7.21 -18.17 -6.36
CA TYR A 22 -8.38 -17.52 -5.76
C TYR A 22 -8.06 -17.06 -4.34
N ASN A 23 -7.33 -15.96 -4.23
CA ASN A 23 -6.89 -15.41 -2.94
C ASN A 23 -7.98 -14.62 -2.21
N ASP A 24 -9.04 -14.22 -2.91
CA ASP A 24 -10.22 -13.58 -2.32
C ASP A 24 -11.51 -14.24 -2.87
N PRO A 25 -12.32 -14.90 -2.03
CA PRO A 25 -13.56 -15.49 -2.48
C PRO A 25 -14.53 -14.45 -3.06
N ARG A 26 -14.47 -13.18 -2.62
CA ARG A 26 -15.33 -12.08 -3.10
C ARG A 26 -14.89 -11.54 -4.49
N GLY A 27 -13.74 -11.99 -5.00
CA GLY A 27 -13.22 -11.62 -6.31
C GLY A 27 -12.35 -10.35 -6.30
N GLY A 28 -11.67 -10.07 -7.41
CA GLY A 28 -10.66 -8.99 -7.51
C GLY A 28 -11.20 -7.56 -7.64
N ARG A 29 -12.52 -7.32 -7.46
CA ARG A 29 -13.07 -5.96 -7.55
C ARG A 29 -12.81 -5.21 -6.25
N ALA A 30 -12.30 -3.97 -6.36
CA ALA A 30 -12.13 -3.09 -5.21
C ALA A 30 -13.48 -2.84 -4.52
N SER A 31 -13.53 -3.12 -3.21
CA SER A 31 -14.71 -2.87 -2.39
C SER A 31 -14.93 -1.38 -2.14
N GLY A 32 -16.10 -1.02 -1.61
CA GLY A 32 -16.36 0.35 -1.18
C GLY A 32 -15.31 0.86 -0.19
N LEU A 33 -14.87 0.00 0.74
CA LEU A 33 -13.78 0.30 1.66
C LEU A 33 -12.47 0.60 0.92
N ASP A 34 -12.03 -0.29 0.04
CA ASP A 34 -10.76 -0.15 -0.68
C ASP A 34 -10.75 1.16 -1.51
N ARG A 35 -11.86 1.49 -2.17
CA ARG A 35 -12.00 2.74 -2.96
C ARG A 35 -11.93 3.97 -2.08
N ASN A 36 -12.57 3.94 -0.91
CA ASN A 36 -12.57 5.09 0.00
C ASN A 36 -11.20 5.29 0.65
N VAL A 37 -10.50 4.20 1.00
CA VAL A 37 -9.12 4.28 1.48
C VAL A 37 -8.20 4.86 0.41
N LEU A 38 -8.33 4.42 -0.86
CA LEU A 38 -7.55 5.00 -1.97
C LEU A 38 -7.84 6.49 -2.16
N ARG A 39 -9.11 6.91 -2.12
CA ARG A 39 -9.49 8.33 -2.21
C ARG A 39 -8.92 9.14 -1.06
N TYR A 40 -9.02 8.61 0.16
CA TYR A 40 -8.49 9.24 1.35
C TYR A 40 -6.97 9.46 1.22
N ARG A 41 -6.21 8.41 0.89
CA ARG A 41 -4.76 8.53 0.72
C ARG A 41 -4.36 9.42 -0.45
N ALA A 42 -5.14 9.43 -1.53
CA ALA A 42 -4.88 10.31 -2.67
C ALA A 42 -5.09 11.79 -2.30
N ALA A 43 -6.14 12.11 -1.55
CA ALA A 43 -6.38 13.46 -1.02
C ALA A 43 -5.29 13.86 -0.02
N GLU A 44 -4.91 12.96 0.89
CA GLU A 44 -3.85 13.19 1.86
C GLU A 44 -2.50 13.42 1.16
N ALA A 45 -2.16 12.61 0.15
CA ALA A 45 -0.94 12.79 -0.64
C ALA A 45 -0.92 14.11 -1.42
N ALA A 46 -2.06 14.54 -1.97
CA ALA A 46 -2.16 15.82 -2.67
C ALA A 46 -1.89 17.00 -1.72
N LEU A 47 -2.54 17.02 -0.55
CA LEU A 47 -2.27 18.02 0.50
C LEU A 47 -0.82 17.94 1.00
N TYR A 48 -0.29 16.74 1.16
CA TYR A 48 1.09 16.54 1.61
C TYR A 48 2.09 17.17 0.65
N LEU A 49 1.95 16.93 -0.66
CA LEU A 49 2.82 17.50 -1.68
C LEU A 49 2.73 19.03 -1.71
N TYR A 50 1.53 19.58 -1.48
CA TYR A 50 1.33 21.01 -1.39
C TYR A 50 2.03 21.60 -0.16
N TYR A 51 1.80 21.04 1.03
CA TYR A 51 2.43 21.52 2.27
C TYR A 51 3.95 21.34 2.27
N ASP A 52 4.48 20.26 1.68
CA ASP A 52 5.92 20.06 1.51
C ASP A 52 6.53 21.17 0.64
N ASP A 53 5.90 21.49 -0.48
CA ASP A 53 6.41 22.56 -1.35
C ASP A 53 6.32 23.92 -0.67
N ASP A 54 5.25 24.18 0.07
CA ASP A 54 5.06 25.42 0.81
C ASP A 54 6.14 25.62 1.88
N VAL A 55 6.39 24.60 2.71
CA VAL A 55 7.48 24.62 3.69
C VAL A 55 8.84 24.81 3.01
N ARG A 56 9.13 24.06 1.93
CA ARG A 56 10.39 24.21 1.18
C ARG A 56 10.54 25.60 0.58
N ARG A 57 9.43 26.20 0.14
CA ARG A 57 9.41 27.55 -0.42
C ARG A 57 9.68 28.58 0.65
N PHE A 58 8.98 28.51 1.77
CA PHE A 58 9.20 29.35 2.95
C PHE A 58 10.68 29.35 3.37
N MET A 59 11.28 28.17 3.49
CA MET A 59 12.70 28.05 3.84
C MET A 59 13.63 28.71 2.79
N ARG A 60 13.28 28.64 1.50
CA ARG A 60 14.10 29.22 0.42
C ARG A 60 13.90 30.72 0.20
N GLU A 61 12.71 31.23 0.46
CA GLU A 61 12.29 32.59 0.10
C GLU A 61 12.26 33.55 1.28
N SER A 62 12.14 33.04 2.50
CA SER A 62 12.19 33.84 3.72
C SER A 62 13.46 33.55 4.52
N VAL A 63 13.76 32.30 4.85
CA VAL A 63 14.89 31.98 5.74
C VAL A 63 16.25 32.08 5.03
N TYR A 64 16.35 31.56 3.81
CA TYR A 64 17.61 31.51 3.09
C TYR A 64 18.23 32.89 2.76
N PRO A 65 17.45 33.92 2.33
CA PRO A 65 18.00 35.25 2.07
C PRO A 65 18.63 35.93 3.29
N ASP A 66 18.18 35.60 4.50
CA ASP A 66 18.69 36.20 5.75
C ASP A 66 20.04 35.63 6.20
N ILE A 67 20.56 34.60 5.52
CA ILE A 67 21.86 34.02 5.85
C ILE A 67 22.97 35.06 5.58
N PRO A 68 23.74 35.50 6.60
CA PRO A 68 24.76 36.51 6.41
C PRO A 68 25.89 35.99 5.51
N HIS A 69 25.98 36.55 4.29
CA HIS A 69 27.04 36.22 3.35
C HIS A 69 28.34 36.95 3.71
N LYS A 70 29.39 36.21 4.08
CA LYS A 70 30.73 36.79 4.25
C LYS A 70 31.30 37.20 2.88
N PRO A 71 31.66 38.47 2.66
CA PRO A 71 32.22 38.91 1.39
C PRO A 71 33.51 38.14 1.06
N GLY A 72 33.58 37.61 -0.16
CA GLY A 72 34.74 36.83 -0.66
C GLY A 72 34.66 35.32 -0.43
N THR A 73 33.63 34.79 0.23
CA THR A 73 33.43 33.34 0.37
C THR A 73 32.53 32.87 -0.78
N PRO A 74 32.88 31.78 -1.51
CA PRO A 74 31.97 31.20 -2.49
C PRO A 74 30.65 30.86 -1.81
N ALA A 75 29.56 31.06 -2.55
CA ALA A 75 28.24 31.01 -1.97
C ALA A 75 27.96 29.62 -1.35
N PRO A 76 27.31 29.55 -0.17
CA PRO A 76 27.29 28.37 0.70
C PRO A 76 26.75 27.08 0.05
N TRP A 77 25.97 27.19 -1.04
CA TRP A 77 25.42 26.05 -1.78
C TRP A 77 26.44 25.26 -2.64
N GLN A 78 27.70 25.66 -2.66
CA GLN A 78 28.79 24.92 -3.34
C GLN A 78 29.44 23.88 -2.41
N SER A 79 28.70 22.83 -2.02
CA SER A 79 29.31 21.71 -1.30
C SER A 79 30.21 20.88 -2.22
N ASP A 80 31.36 20.42 -1.74
CA ASP A 80 32.35 19.65 -2.53
C ASP A 80 31.73 18.33 -3.10
N LYS A 81 30.76 17.76 -2.40
CA LYS A 81 30.03 16.55 -2.82
C LYS A 81 29.01 16.81 -3.93
N SER A 82 28.30 17.95 -3.92
CA SER A 82 27.36 18.31 -4.99
C SER A 82 28.09 18.67 -6.28
N LEU A 83 29.26 19.31 -6.18
CA LEU A 83 30.14 19.57 -7.31
C LEU A 83 30.65 18.28 -7.96
N ARG A 84 31.05 17.28 -7.15
CA ARG A 84 31.45 15.95 -7.66
C ARG A 84 30.32 15.21 -8.37
N LEU A 85 29.13 15.18 -7.79
CA LEU A 85 27.97 14.48 -8.39
C LEU A 85 27.55 15.15 -9.70
N ALA A 86 27.51 16.49 -9.74
CA ALA A 86 27.24 17.23 -10.97
C ALA A 86 28.33 17.02 -12.03
N GLY A 87 29.59 16.84 -11.63
CA GLY A 87 30.68 16.45 -12.52
C GLY A 87 30.47 15.07 -13.16
N LEU A 88 30.10 14.06 -12.36
CA LEU A 88 29.83 12.70 -12.85
C LEU A 88 28.65 12.67 -13.84
N PHE A 89 27.55 13.34 -13.51
CA PHE A 89 26.39 13.41 -14.40
C PHE A 89 26.70 14.18 -15.69
N ARG A 90 27.46 15.28 -15.63
CA ARG A 90 27.94 15.98 -16.84
C ARG A 90 28.80 15.07 -17.72
N GLY A 91 29.62 14.20 -17.12
CA GLY A 91 30.37 13.16 -17.84
C GLY A 91 29.44 12.20 -18.60
N VAL A 92 28.44 11.64 -17.92
CA VAL A 92 27.46 10.72 -18.53
C VAL A 92 26.66 11.39 -19.65
N VAL A 93 26.20 12.63 -19.46
CA VAL A 93 25.48 13.39 -20.48
C VAL A 93 26.39 13.73 -21.68
N ALA A 94 27.65 14.07 -21.43
CA ALA A 94 28.64 14.32 -22.49
C ALA A 94 28.94 13.05 -23.30
N ASP A 95 29.04 11.90 -22.65
CA ASP A 95 29.22 10.60 -23.31
C ASP A 95 28.00 10.22 -24.15
N ALA A 96 26.79 10.39 -23.62
CA ALA A 96 25.56 10.15 -24.37
C ALA A 96 25.41 11.07 -25.59
N ARG A 97 25.85 12.33 -25.48
CA ARG A 97 25.91 13.30 -26.61
C ARG A 97 26.94 12.86 -27.65
N ARG A 98 28.13 12.42 -27.22
CA ARG A 98 29.20 11.91 -28.10
C ARG A 98 28.76 10.69 -28.89
N GLU A 99 28.00 9.79 -28.26
CA GLU A 99 27.45 8.57 -28.85
C GLU A 99 26.17 8.81 -29.68
N LYS A 100 25.73 10.08 -29.83
CA LYS A 100 24.49 10.47 -30.52
C LYS A 100 23.23 9.78 -29.96
N ARG A 101 23.26 9.36 -28.69
CA ARG A 101 22.11 8.81 -27.96
C ARG A 101 21.20 9.91 -27.40
N LEU A 102 21.70 11.15 -27.35
CA LEU A 102 21.01 12.32 -26.84
C LEU A 102 21.25 13.51 -27.78
N THR A 103 20.22 14.33 -28.04
CA THR A 103 20.39 15.56 -28.83
C THR A 103 21.13 16.62 -28.01
N ALA A 104 21.68 17.64 -28.68
CA ALA A 104 22.35 18.75 -28.00
C ALA A 104 21.37 19.54 -27.11
N GLU A 105 20.14 19.73 -27.59
CA GLU A 105 19.08 20.44 -26.86
C GLU A 105 18.65 19.66 -25.60
N ASP A 106 18.46 18.34 -25.72
CA ASP A 106 18.14 17.48 -24.56
C ASP A 106 19.28 17.43 -23.54
N ALA A 107 20.54 17.43 -24.00
CA ALA A 107 21.71 17.45 -23.14
C ALA A 107 21.80 18.74 -22.32
N ASP A 108 21.59 19.88 -22.99
CA ASP A 108 21.65 21.19 -22.37
C ASP A 108 20.45 21.39 -21.42
N GLY A 109 19.27 20.90 -21.80
CA GLY A 109 18.09 20.85 -20.94
C GLY A 109 18.28 19.99 -19.68
N LEU A 110 18.85 18.80 -19.81
CA LEU A 110 19.15 17.92 -18.67
C LEU A 110 20.18 18.51 -17.72
N ASN A 111 21.24 19.14 -18.25
CA ASN A 111 22.24 19.82 -17.43
C ASN A 111 21.63 21.02 -16.68
N ALA A 112 20.75 21.80 -17.32
CA ALA A 112 20.06 22.91 -16.68
C ALA A 112 19.11 22.45 -15.56
N ILE A 113 18.41 21.33 -15.74
CA ILE A 113 17.54 20.72 -14.72
C ILE A 113 18.38 20.26 -13.52
N LEU A 114 19.48 19.53 -13.77
CA LEU A 114 20.35 19.00 -12.73
C LEU A 114 21.02 20.10 -11.90
N GLU A 115 21.51 21.17 -12.54
CA GLU A 115 22.11 22.29 -11.82
C GLU A 115 21.07 23.03 -10.96
N ASN A 116 19.84 23.18 -11.45
CA ASN A 116 18.77 23.82 -10.68
C ASN A 116 18.34 22.96 -9.47
N ASP A 117 18.21 21.65 -9.61
CA ASP A 117 17.85 20.75 -8.51
C ASP A 117 18.96 20.64 -7.44
N ALA A 118 20.22 20.57 -7.88
CA ALA A 118 21.36 20.58 -6.96
C ALA A 118 21.44 21.90 -6.17
N ARG A 119 21.21 23.05 -6.82
CA ARG A 119 21.18 24.35 -6.15
C ARG A 119 20.00 24.46 -5.17
N ARG A 120 18.81 24.00 -5.56
CA ARG A 120 17.60 24.04 -4.72
C ARG A 120 17.75 23.20 -3.45
N SER A 121 18.33 22.00 -3.57
CA SER A 121 18.57 21.11 -2.43
C SER A 121 19.66 21.62 -1.49
N ALA A 122 20.71 22.26 -2.02
CA ALA A 122 21.76 22.87 -1.21
C ALA A 122 21.25 24.09 -0.43
N LYS A 123 20.54 25.02 -1.09
CA LYS A 123 19.90 26.18 -0.43
C LYS A 123 18.98 25.76 0.73
N LEU A 124 18.22 24.69 0.54
CA LEU A 124 17.33 24.19 1.58
C LEU A 124 18.11 23.72 2.83
N LYS A 125 19.24 23.06 2.65
CA LYS A 125 20.09 22.61 3.76
C LYS A 125 20.68 23.78 4.53
N ASP A 126 21.18 24.79 3.81
CA ASP A 126 21.74 25.99 4.43
C ASP A 126 20.67 26.75 5.22
N ALA A 127 19.46 26.87 4.65
CA ALA A 127 18.32 27.48 5.33
C ALA A 127 17.95 26.75 6.63
N PHE A 128 17.95 25.42 6.63
CA PHE A 128 17.71 24.64 7.85
C PHE A 128 18.82 24.83 8.89
N GLY A 129 20.08 24.88 8.45
CA GLY A 129 21.20 25.19 9.35
C GLY A 129 21.02 26.54 10.03
N HIS A 130 20.71 27.57 9.25
CA HIS A 130 20.47 28.90 9.77
C HIS A 130 19.23 28.99 10.68
N ALA A 131 18.13 28.32 10.32
CA ALA A 131 16.93 28.25 11.13
C ALA A 131 17.19 27.65 12.53
N ILE A 132 18.12 26.70 12.64
CA ILE A 132 18.55 26.16 13.95
C ILE A 132 19.37 27.21 14.71
N GLU A 133 20.29 27.92 14.04
CA GLU A 133 21.15 28.94 14.65
C GLU A 133 20.35 30.10 15.24
N ILE A 134 19.32 30.57 14.54
CA ILE A 134 18.42 31.64 15.02
C ILE A 134 17.36 31.13 15.99
N GLY A 135 17.39 29.84 16.35
CA GLY A 135 16.47 29.22 17.30
C GLY A 135 15.03 29.12 16.79
N MET A 136 14.82 29.05 15.47
CA MET A 136 13.51 28.77 14.86
C MET A 136 13.11 27.29 15.04
N PHE A 137 14.11 26.39 15.01
CA PHE A 137 13.95 24.97 15.26
C PHE A 137 15.02 24.43 16.20
N THR A 138 14.69 23.38 16.96
CA THR A 138 15.73 22.51 17.52
C THR A 138 16.33 21.62 16.44
N LYS A 139 17.48 21.01 16.73
CA LYS A 139 18.11 20.05 15.80
C LYS A 139 17.20 18.84 15.55
N GLU A 140 16.49 18.40 16.56
CA GLU A 140 15.55 17.28 16.50
C GLU A 140 14.34 17.62 15.63
N GLU A 141 13.74 18.80 15.81
CA GLU A 141 12.63 19.29 14.99
C GLU A 141 13.05 19.43 13.52
N ALA A 142 14.24 20.00 13.26
CA ALA A 142 14.75 20.14 11.91
C ALA A 142 15.04 18.78 11.24
N ASN A 143 15.52 17.79 11.99
CA ASN A 143 15.70 16.44 11.48
C ASN A 143 14.36 15.79 11.14
N GLU A 144 13.37 15.90 12.04
CA GLU A 144 12.02 15.41 11.79
C GLU A 144 11.39 16.05 10.55
N LEU A 145 11.48 17.37 10.43
CA LEU A 145 10.94 18.09 9.28
C LEU A 145 11.66 17.66 8.00
N ASN A 146 12.98 17.48 8.00
CA ASN A 146 13.70 16.93 6.85
C ASN A 146 13.23 15.51 6.50
N GLU A 147 12.98 14.64 7.47
CA GLU A 147 12.41 13.30 7.21
C GLU A 147 11.00 13.36 6.60
N LEU A 148 10.18 14.33 7.00
CA LEU A 148 8.88 14.59 6.38
C LEU A 148 9.06 15.10 4.95
N LEU A 149 9.95 16.07 4.73
CA LEU A 149 10.21 16.58 3.38
C LEU A 149 10.78 15.50 2.45
N ASP A 150 11.55 14.53 2.98
CA ASP A 150 12.05 13.40 2.21
C ASP A 150 10.97 12.35 1.90
N TYR A 151 9.95 12.22 2.76
CA TYR A 151 8.80 11.33 2.50
C TYR A 151 8.04 11.71 1.21
N ARG A 152 8.08 13.00 0.81
CA ARG A 152 7.59 13.48 -0.48
C ARG A 152 8.16 12.70 -1.66
N ASN A 153 9.46 12.35 -1.63
CA ASN A 153 10.08 11.55 -2.70
C ASN A 153 9.49 10.14 -2.76
N GLY A 154 9.11 9.57 -1.60
CA GLY A 154 8.35 8.33 -1.53
C GLY A 154 6.98 8.45 -2.21
N ILE A 155 6.25 9.53 -1.95
CA ILE A 155 4.96 9.81 -2.59
C ILE A 155 5.15 9.99 -4.10
N ALA A 156 6.07 10.84 -4.53
CA ALA A 156 6.24 11.20 -5.94
C ALA A 156 6.75 10.04 -6.82
N HIS A 157 7.75 9.29 -6.35
CA HIS A 157 8.39 8.25 -7.17
C HIS A 157 7.83 6.85 -6.94
N ARG A 158 7.19 6.61 -5.79
CA ARG A 158 6.73 5.28 -5.37
C ARG A 158 5.28 5.27 -4.92
N VAL A 159 4.44 6.14 -5.49
CA VAL A 159 2.99 6.16 -5.22
C VAL A 159 2.35 4.78 -5.39
N HIS A 160 2.78 4.01 -6.39
CA HIS A 160 2.25 2.68 -6.65
C HIS A 160 2.56 1.70 -5.50
N GLU A 161 3.71 1.83 -4.83
CA GLU A 161 4.05 1.05 -3.64
C GLU A 161 3.21 1.48 -2.43
N LEU A 162 3.03 2.79 -2.24
CA LEU A 162 2.26 3.35 -1.12
C LEU A 162 0.75 3.06 -1.17
N MET A 163 0.23 2.71 -2.35
CA MET A 163 -1.20 2.45 -2.58
C MET A 163 -1.50 0.96 -2.82
N ALA A 164 -0.47 0.14 -3.10
CA ALA A 164 -0.64 -1.25 -3.50
C ALA A 164 -1.17 -2.18 -2.39
N ASP A 165 -1.00 -1.81 -1.12
CA ASP A 165 -1.52 -2.53 0.05
C ASP A 165 -3.04 -2.44 0.19
N VAL A 166 -3.67 -1.41 -0.38
CA VAL A 166 -5.14 -1.23 -0.35
C VAL A 166 -5.84 -2.24 -1.28
N GLY A 167 -5.13 -2.73 -2.28
CA GLY A 167 -5.66 -3.71 -3.22
C GLY A 167 -5.80 -5.11 -2.63
N ARG A 168 -6.71 -5.90 -3.21
CA ARG A 168 -6.89 -7.35 -2.91
C ARG A 168 -5.87 -8.25 -3.63
N SER A 169 -4.87 -7.65 -4.28
CA SER A 169 -3.84 -8.39 -5.01
C SER A 169 -2.75 -8.84 -4.05
N TYR A 170 -2.75 -10.12 -3.70
CA TYR A 170 -1.71 -10.70 -2.84
C TYR A 170 -0.30 -10.43 -3.39
N ALA A 171 -0.10 -10.50 -4.71
CA ALA A 171 1.20 -10.23 -5.31
C ALA A 171 1.67 -8.79 -5.06
N ALA A 172 0.75 -7.83 -5.14
CA ALA A 172 1.04 -6.43 -4.82
C ALA A 172 1.30 -6.25 -3.32
N SER A 173 0.49 -6.84 -2.44
CA SER A 173 0.69 -6.77 -1.00
C SER A 173 2.00 -7.44 -0.55
N ASP A 174 2.38 -8.57 -1.13
CA ASP A 174 3.63 -9.28 -0.84
C ASP A 174 4.85 -8.51 -1.33
N TYR A 175 4.73 -7.85 -2.50
CA TYR A 175 5.76 -6.96 -3.03
C TYR A 175 6.01 -5.77 -2.08
N VAL A 176 4.95 -5.04 -1.68
CA VAL A 176 5.06 -3.92 -0.74
C VAL A 176 5.61 -4.37 0.62
N ARG A 177 5.19 -5.55 1.12
CA ARG A 177 5.74 -6.11 2.35
C ARG A 177 7.26 -6.28 2.28
N ARG A 178 7.80 -6.67 1.12
CA ARG A 178 9.25 -6.83 0.91
C ARG A 178 9.96 -5.51 0.65
N SER A 179 9.31 -4.54 0.01
CA SER A 179 9.95 -3.24 -0.28
C SER A 179 10.18 -2.41 0.99
N GLY A 180 9.43 -2.69 2.06
CA GLY A 180 9.56 -2.02 3.36
C GLY A 180 8.99 -0.60 3.37
N LEU A 181 8.55 -0.09 2.22
CA LEU A 181 7.90 1.21 2.11
C LEU A 181 6.49 1.11 2.69
N ARG A 182 6.17 1.97 3.66
CA ARG A 182 4.87 2.03 4.30
C ARG A 182 4.29 3.42 4.23
N TYR A 183 2.98 3.46 4.03
CA TYR A 183 2.21 4.69 4.13
C TYR A 183 2.28 5.24 5.57
N LYS A 184 2.75 6.48 5.72
CA LYS A 184 2.81 7.19 7.00
C LYS A 184 1.56 8.05 7.17
N GLY A 185 0.53 7.49 7.81
CA GLY A 185 -0.79 8.15 7.94
C GLY A 185 -0.86 9.29 8.98
N ASP A 186 0.23 9.57 9.68
CA ASP A 186 0.41 10.70 10.60
C ASP A 186 1.30 11.81 9.98
N ALA A 187 1.89 11.55 8.80
CA ALA A 187 2.87 12.45 8.22
C ALA A 187 2.24 13.79 7.79
N LEU A 188 1.02 13.77 7.23
CA LEU A 188 0.33 15.00 6.86
C LEU A 188 0.06 15.88 8.07
N ASP A 189 -0.47 15.30 9.16
CA ASP A 189 -0.80 16.04 10.38
C ASP A 189 0.45 16.68 11.00
N ARG A 190 1.57 15.97 11.00
CA ARG A 190 2.86 16.50 11.50
C ARG A 190 3.39 17.61 10.62
N LEU A 191 3.38 17.42 9.29
CA LEU A 191 3.81 18.45 8.35
C LEU A 191 2.93 19.70 8.43
N ARG A 192 1.62 19.52 8.60
CA ARG A 192 0.66 20.60 8.82
C ARG A 192 0.99 21.39 10.08
N ALA A 193 1.24 20.71 11.20
CA ALA A 193 1.64 21.38 12.45
C ALA A 193 2.93 22.20 12.28
N TYR A 194 3.91 21.67 11.54
CA TYR A 194 5.12 22.43 11.22
C TYR A 194 4.79 23.67 10.38
N ARG A 195 4.04 23.51 9.27
CA ARG A 195 3.61 24.59 8.39
C ARG A 195 2.91 25.72 9.15
N GLU A 196 1.93 25.38 9.97
CA GLU A 196 1.15 26.34 10.78
C GLU A 196 2.07 27.11 11.74
N SER A 197 3.08 26.46 12.32
CA SER A 197 4.01 27.10 13.26
C SER A 197 5.11 27.94 12.60
N LEU A 198 5.32 27.84 11.28
CA LEU A 198 6.44 28.53 10.60
C LEU A 198 6.38 30.04 10.79
N TRP A 199 5.19 30.62 10.58
CA TRP A 199 4.98 32.06 10.65
C TRP A 199 5.26 32.59 12.05
N ASP A 200 4.70 31.96 13.08
CA ASP A 200 4.93 32.36 14.48
C ASP A 200 6.40 32.25 14.88
N ARG A 201 7.09 31.19 14.42
CA ARG A 201 8.50 30.96 14.73
C ARG A 201 9.43 31.95 14.03
N ALA A 202 9.01 32.49 12.88
CA ALA A 202 9.80 33.38 12.03
C ALA A 202 9.45 34.88 12.17
N ALA A 203 8.26 35.23 12.66
CA ALA A 203 7.74 36.60 12.70
C ALA A 203 8.64 37.63 13.42
N SER A 204 9.53 37.18 14.31
CA SER A 204 10.50 38.03 15.02
C SER A 204 11.96 37.84 14.60
N LYS A 205 12.22 36.97 13.62
CA LYS A 205 13.57 36.50 13.29
C LYS A 205 13.97 36.68 11.84
N VAL A 206 12.99 36.78 10.93
CA VAL A 206 13.24 36.74 9.49
C VAL A 206 12.34 37.72 8.74
N GLU A 207 12.82 38.32 7.65
CA GLU A 207 11.95 39.05 6.73
C GLU A 207 10.98 38.10 6.01
N LEU A 208 9.69 38.43 6.12
CA LEU A 208 8.61 37.57 5.66
C LEU A 208 8.13 38.00 4.28
N THR A 209 8.12 37.05 3.34
CA THR A 209 7.58 37.22 1.99
C THR A 209 6.19 36.63 1.94
N LEU A 210 5.16 37.38 1.54
CA LEU A 210 3.79 36.86 1.40
C LEU A 210 3.67 36.07 0.07
N PRO A 211 3.45 34.74 0.11
CA PRO A 211 3.26 33.98 -1.11
C PRO A 211 1.81 34.10 -1.60
N TRP A 212 1.62 34.60 -2.81
CA TRP A 212 0.29 34.65 -3.46
C TRP A 212 -0.30 33.26 -3.74
N ASN A 213 0.53 32.21 -3.77
CA ASN A 213 0.11 30.86 -4.12
C ASN A 213 -0.84 30.22 -3.09
N ASP A 214 -0.76 30.61 -1.82
CA ASP A 214 -1.69 30.14 -0.79
C ASP A 214 -3.13 30.55 -1.10
N LEU A 215 -3.33 31.77 -1.62
CA LEU A 215 -4.65 32.26 -2.03
C LEU A 215 -5.26 31.45 -3.18
N VAL A 216 -4.41 30.94 -4.08
CA VAL A 216 -4.88 30.18 -5.26
C VAL A 216 -5.24 28.75 -4.87
N PHE A 217 -4.57 28.16 -3.88
CA PHE A 217 -4.81 26.78 -3.46
C PHE A 217 -5.83 26.65 -2.31
N GLU A 218 -6.14 27.72 -1.59
CA GLU A 218 -7.03 27.70 -0.41
C GLU A 218 -8.37 26.99 -0.68
N THR A 219 -8.98 27.22 -1.85
CA THR A 219 -10.24 26.55 -2.21
C THR A 219 -10.05 25.04 -2.37
N ALA A 220 -8.96 24.62 -3.03
CA ALA A 220 -8.65 23.19 -3.20
C ALA A 220 -8.30 22.54 -1.85
N GLU A 221 -7.53 23.23 -1.01
CA GLU A 221 -7.19 22.80 0.34
C GLU A 221 -8.44 22.51 1.17
N ARG A 222 -9.38 23.45 1.21
CA ARG A 222 -10.67 23.27 1.92
C ARG A 222 -11.44 22.04 1.42
N VAL A 223 -11.50 21.85 0.10
CA VAL A 223 -12.18 20.68 -0.50
C VAL A 223 -11.52 19.37 -0.09
N TYR A 224 -10.17 19.31 -0.11
CA TYR A 224 -9.45 18.11 0.33
C TYR A 224 -9.65 17.85 1.83
N GLU A 225 -9.57 18.89 2.67
CA GLU A 225 -9.81 18.78 4.12
C GLU A 225 -11.23 18.27 4.44
N GLU A 226 -12.25 18.81 3.77
CA GLU A 226 -13.63 18.35 3.92
C GLU A 226 -13.79 16.90 3.49
N GLU A 227 -13.15 16.50 2.39
CA GLU A 227 -13.19 15.12 1.91
C GLU A 227 -12.48 14.16 2.89
N LEU A 228 -11.34 14.55 3.46
CA LEU A 228 -10.65 13.76 4.50
C LEU A 228 -11.54 13.60 5.74
N LYS A 229 -12.12 14.70 6.25
CA LYS A 229 -13.04 14.70 7.40
C LYS A 229 -14.28 13.83 7.16
N ARG A 230 -14.77 13.79 5.93
CA ARG A 230 -15.92 12.96 5.54
C ARG A 230 -15.55 11.48 5.40
N LEU A 231 -14.43 11.18 4.75
CA LEU A 231 -14.01 9.81 4.44
C LEU A 231 -13.53 9.06 5.68
N GLU A 232 -12.85 9.72 6.61
CA GLU A 232 -12.30 9.08 7.81
C GLU A 232 -13.34 8.29 8.64
N PRO A 233 -14.43 8.89 9.15
CA PRO A 233 -15.42 8.16 9.93
C PRO A 233 -16.13 7.09 9.09
N LEU A 234 -16.27 7.31 7.79
CA LEU A 234 -16.89 6.36 6.88
C LEU A 234 -16.01 5.11 6.69
N ILE A 235 -14.71 5.29 6.51
CA ILE A 235 -13.72 4.21 6.43
C ILE A 235 -13.70 3.42 7.73
N LEU A 236 -13.65 4.09 8.90
CA LEU A 236 -13.65 3.42 10.20
C LEU A 236 -14.90 2.54 10.40
N ARG A 237 -16.09 3.04 10.06
CA ARG A 237 -17.33 2.25 10.10
C ARG A 237 -17.29 1.06 9.13
N GLN A 238 -16.71 1.24 7.94
CA GLN A 238 -16.57 0.17 6.96
C GLN A 238 -15.58 -0.91 7.43
N ILE A 239 -14.48 -0.51 8.07
CA ILE A 239 -13.52 -1.43 8.69
C ILE A 239 -14.19 -2.23 9.81
N ASP A 240 -14.93 -1.58 10.71
CA ASP A 240 -15.65 -2.27 11.78
C ASP A 240 -16.66 -3.30 11.23
N ARG A 241 -17.47 -2.90 10.24
CA ARG A 241 -18.41 -3.81 9.57
C ARG A 241 -17.69 -4.98 8.89
N ALA A 242 -16.58 -4.72 8.21
CA ALA A 242 -15.78 -5.77 7.57
C ALA A 242 -15.22 -6.74 8.61
N ASN A 243 -14.66 -6.24 9.72
CA ASN A 243 -14.14 -7.05 10.80
C ASN A 243 -15.22 -7.94 11.43
N LYS A 244 -16.41 -7.39 11.69
CA LYS A 244 -17.55 -8.16 12.20
C LYS A 244 -17.99 -9.25 11.22
N ALA A 245 -18.08 -8.93 9.94
CA ALA A 245 -18.43 -9.90 8.90
C ALA A 245 -17.38 -11.01 8.77
N ASP A 246 -16.10 -10.66 8.82
CA ASP A 246 -15.01 -11.62 8.71
C ASP A 246 -14.92 -12.51 9.96
N ALA A 247 -15.14 -11.96 11.15
CA ALA A 247 -15.23 -12.73 12.39
C ALA A 247 -16.40 -13.74 12.38
N ALA A 248 -17.57 -13.34 11.87
CA ALA A 248 -18.69 -14.25 11.69
C ALA A 248 -18.36 -15.39 10.72
N VAL A 249 -17.72 -15.08 9.60
CA VAL A 249 -17.26 -16.10 8.64
C VAL A 249 -16.19 -17.00 9.25
N ASP A 250 -15.26 -16.45 10.04
CA ASP A 250 -14.22 -17.24 10.72
C ASP A 250 -14.81 -18.21 11.74
N ALA A 251 -15.84 -17.78 12.49
CA ALA A 251 -16.60 -18.65 13.36
C ALA A 251 -17.28 -19.79 12.57
N GLU A 252 -17.87 -19.48 11.41
CA GLU A 252 -18.43 -20.50 10.51
C GLU A 252 -17.36 -21.46 9.96
N CYS A 253 -16.13 -20.98 9.71
CA CYS A 253 -15.04 -21.81 9.20
C CYS A 253 -14.45 -22.77 10.24
N ASN A 254 -14.84 -22.67 11.50
CA ASN A 254 -14.38 -23.59 12.53
C ASN A 254 -14.93 -25.00 12.27
N LEU A 255 -14.02 -25.97 12.17
CA LEU A 255 -14.31 -27.39 11.90
C LEU A 255 -14.06 -28.30 13.11
N ARG A 256 -13.67 -27.74 14.26
CA ARG A 256 -13.45 -28.52 15.49
C ARG A 256 -14.75 -29.26 15.88
N GLY A 257 -14.63 -30.56 16.15
CA GLY A 257 -15.77 -31.41 16.51
C GLY A 257 -16.68 -31.81 15.35
N THR A 258 -16.27 -31.59 14.10
CA THR A 258 -17.02 -32.01 12.90
C THR A 258 -16.36 -33.21 12.21
N GLU A 259 -17.08 -33.86 11.28
CA GLU A 259 -16.52 -34.93 10.44
C GLU A 259 -15.43 -34.45 9.46
N PHE A 260 -15.23 -33.14 9.32
CA PHE A 260 -14.34 -32.51 8.34
C PHE A 260 -12.91 -32.33 8.83
N THR A 261 -12.38 -33.32 9.55
CA THR A 261 -11.00 -33.36 10.03
C THR A 261 -10.24 -34.52 9.40
N GLY A 262 -8.92 -34.42 9.28
CA GLY A 262 -8.09 -35.48 8.70
C GLY A 262 -8.30 -35.61 7.19
N ASP A 263 -8.71 -36.78 6.71
CA ASP A 263 -8.85 -37.05 5.28
C ASP A 263 -10.03 -36.28 4.64
N LEU A 264 -11.09 -36.02 5.40
CA LEU A 264 -12.24 -35.22 4.95
C LEU A 264 -12.06 -33.71 5.10
N ASP A 265 -10.87 -33.25 5.50
CA ASP A 265 -10.60 -31.81 5.53
C ASP A 265 -10.95 -31.19 4.17
N PRO A 266 -11.71 -30.08 4.11
CA PRO A 266 -12.04 -29.36 2.88
C PRO A 266 -10.81 -29.06 2.00
N ARG A 267 -9.65 -28.89 2.64
CA ARG A 267 -8.34 -28.60 2.03
C ARG A 267 -7.55 -29.84 1.65
N PHE A 268 -8.06 -31.04 1.92
CA PHE A 268 -7.38 -32.27 1.58
C PHE A 268 -7.09 -32.36 0.07
N PRO A 269 -5.86 -32.67 -0.37
CA PRO A 269 -5.47 -32.63 -1.79
C PRO A 269 -6.36 -33.46 -2.72
N ALA A 270 -6.88 -34.62 -2.27
CA ALA A 270 -7.75 -35.47 -3.10
C ALA A 270 -9.14 -34.86 -3.40
N ASN A 271 -9.53 -33.78 -2.72
CA ASN A 271 -10.74 -33.03 -3.06
C ASN A 271 -10.57 -32.19 -4.34
N HIS A 272 -9.33 -31.92 -4.73
CA HIS A 272 -8.97 -31.03 -5.81
C HIS A 272 -8.37 -31.82 -6.97
N ARG A 273 -8.74 -31.47 -8.20
CA ARG A 273 -8.11 -32.05 -9.38
C ARG A 273 -6.67 -31.56 -9.44
N ARG A 274 -5.74 -32.50 -9.58
CA ARG A 274 -4.35 -32.20 -9.92
C ARG A 274 -4.34 -31.38 -11.21
N SER A 275 -3.59 -30.30 -11.20
CA SER A 275 -3.33 -29.56 -12.44
C SER A 275 -2.38 -30.34 -13.32
N ARG A 276 -2.48 -30.16 -14.64
CA ARG A 276 -1.44 -30.64 -15.56
C ARG A 276 -0.14 -29.90 -15.26
N PRO A 277 1.03 -30.59 -15.22
CA PRO A 277 2.31 -29.92 -15.06
C PRO A 277 2.45 -28.83 -16.11
N SER A 278 2.58 -27.59 -15.65
CA SER A 278 2.83 -26.44 -16.50
C SER A 278 4.29 -26.07 -16.30
N TYR A 279 5.15 -26.59 -17.17
CA TYR A 279 6.61 -26.40 -17.17
C TYR A 279 7.33 -27.04 -15.97
N LYS A 280 8.67 -27.16 -16.06
CA LYS A 280 9.58 -28.03 -15.27
C LYS A 280 9.61 -27.83 -13.73
N ASP A 281 8.63 -27.16 -13.13
CA ASP A 281 8.49 -27.12 -11.67
C ASP A 281 7.69 -28.34 -11.20
N GLU A 282 8.23 -29.08 -10.23
CA GLU A 282 7.57 -30.23 -9.58
C GLU A 282 6.27 -29.85 -8.84
N TYR A 283 6.02 -28.55 -8.65
CA TYR A 283 4.87 -28.04 -7.91
C TYR A 283 3.77 -27.52 -8.84
N VAL A 284 2.69 -28.30 -8.97
CA VAL A 284 1.52 -27.89 -9.75
C VAL A 284 0.38 -27.43 -8.83
N PRO A 285 0.01 -26.13 -8.84
CA PRO A 285 -1.11 -25.61 -8.05
C PRO A 285 -2.41 -26.34 -8.38
N PRO A 286 -3.25 -26.81 -7.45
CA PRO A 286 -4.56 -27.34 -7.80
C PRO A 286 -5.40 -26.31 -8.57
N THR A 287 -6.03 -26.72 -9.67
CA THR A 287 -6.76 -25.84 -10.63
C THR A 287 -7.97 -25.10 -10.03
N GLY A 288 -8.35 -25.41 -8.78
CA GLY A 288 -9.63 -25.01 -8.19
C GLY A 288 -10.83 -25.82 -8.71
N HIS A 289 -10.60 -26.81 -9.58
CA HIS A 289 -11.62 -27.77 -9.98
C HIS A 289 -11.70 -28.91 -8.96
N LEU A 290 -12.91 -29.23 -8.52
CA LEU A 290 -13.15 -30.29 -7.55
C LEU A 290 -13.24 -31.66 -8.23
N THR A 291 -12.77 -32.69 -7.52
CA THR A 291 -13.09 -34.08 -7.82
C THR A 291 -14.55 -34.39 -7.44
N LYS A 292 -15.05 -35.59 -7.76
CA LYS A 292 -16.37 -36.04 -7.26
C LYS A 292 -16.40 -36.01 -5.72
N ARG A 293 -15.30 -36.45 -5.10
CA ARG A 293 -15.07 -36.37 -3.65
C ARG A 293 -15.17 -34.94 -3.14
N GLY A 294 -14.42 -34.01 -3.73
CA GLY A 294 -14.47 -32.60 -3.31
C GLY A 294 -15.85 -31.94 -3.50
N ALA A 295 -16.61 -32.35 -4.53
CA ALA A 295 -17.98 -31.88 -4.72
C ALA A 295 -18.94 -32.42 -3.64
N GLU A 296 -18.77 -33.67 -3.21
CA GLU A 296 -19.56 -34.25 -2.12
C GLU A 296 -19.19 -33.62 -0.76
N ILE A 297 -17.91 -33.35 -0.48
CA ILE A 297 -17.49 -32.57 0.70
C ILE A 297 -18.17 -31.21 0.75
N CYS A 298 -18.21 -30.50 -0.38
CA CYS A 298 -18.94 -29.24 -0.51
C CYS A 298 -20.42 -29.37 -0.12
N TYR A 299 -21.08 -30.45 -0.54
CA TYR A 299 -22.48 -30.66 -0.20
C TYR A 299 -22.67 -31.00 1.27
N ARG A 300 -21.80 -31.81 1.87
CA ARG A 300 -21.83 -32.09 3.31
C ARG A 300 -21.58 -30.84 4.16
N LEU A 301 -20.71 -29.92 3.71
CA LEU A 301 -20.54 -28.62 4.36
C LEU A 301 -21.85 -27.79 4.33
N TYR A 302 -22.61 -27.83 3.23
CA TYR A 302 -23.93 -27.20 3.20
C TYR A 302 -24.98 -27.93 4.04
N ASP A 303 -24.91 -29.26 4.12
CA ASP A 303 -25.76 -30.04 5.03
C ASP A 303 -25.51 -29.62 6.49
N ALA A 304 -24.25 -29.35 6.85
CA ALA A 304 -23.83 -28.78 8.13
C ALA A 304 -24.15 -27.28 8.30
N GLY A 305 -24.86 -26.66 7.34
CA GLY A 305 -25.35 -25.29 7.44
C GLY A 305 -24.32 -24.20 7.12
N LYS A 306 -23.16 -24.54 6.57
CA LYS A 306 -22.10 -23.55 6.27
C LYS A 306 -22.54 -22.59 5.16
N SER A 307 -22.19 -21.30 5.25
CA SER A 307 -22.51 -20.35 4.18
C SER A 307 -21.64 -20.58 2.92
N PRO A 308 -22.07 -20.09 1.74
CA PRO A 308 -21.22 -20.10 0.54
C PRO A 308 -19.88 -19.40 0.73
N LEU A 309 -19.82 -18.36 1.55
CA LEU A 309 -18.59 -17.62 1.81
C LEU A 309 -17.63 -18.41 2.69
N ALA A 310 -18.13 -19.04 3.76
CA ALA A 310 -17.34 -19.95 4.57
C ALA A 310 -16.83 -21.14 3.76
N MET A 311 -17.70 -21.75 2.92
CA MET A 311 -17.27 -22.80 2.00
C MET A 311 -16.14 -22.34 1.07
N ALA A 312 -16.30 -21.18 0.43
CA ALA A 312 -15.31 -20.63 -0.49
C ALA A 312 -13.94 -20.48 0.20
N ARG A 313 -13.93 -20.02 1.46
CA ARG A 313 -12.72 -19.85 2.29
C ARG A 313 -12.13 -21.18 2.77
N MET A 314 -12.97 -22.16 3.12
CA MET A 314 -12.52 -23.48 3.54
C MET A 314 -11.93 -24.27 2.36
N MET A 315 -12.60 -24.29 1.22
CA MET A 315 -12.21 -25.05 0.04
C MET A 315 -11.19 -24.34 -0.85
N GLY A 316 -10.99 -23.03 -0.70
CA GLY A 316 -10.01 -22.26 -1.49
C GLY A 316 -10.42 -22.02 -2.94
N PHE A 317 -11.68 -21.64 -3.19
CA PHE A 317 -12.15 -21.25 -4.52
C PHE A 317 -13.09 -20.02 -4.47
N SER A 318 -13.48 -19.49 -5.64
CA SER A 318 -14.32 -18.29 -5.71
C SER A 318 -15.72 -18.45 -5.10
N LEU A 319 -16.28 -17.37 -4.55
CA LEU A 319 -17.67 -17.32 -4.06
C LEU A 319 -18.68 -17.66 -5.17
N ARG A 320 -18.37 -17.32 -6.43
CA ARG A 320 -19.18 -17.72 -7.59
C ARG A 320 -19.25 -19.24 -7.71
N ALA A 321 -18.12 -19.94 -7.58
CA ALA A 321 -18.09 -21.39 -7.59
C ALA A 321 -18.85 -21.98 -6.39
N ALA A 322 -18.72 -21.40 -5.20
CA ALA A 322 -19.50 -21.80 -4.02
C ALA A 322 -21.01 -21.66 -4.28
N ASN A 323 -21.47 -20.51 -4.75
CA ASN A 323 -22.88 -20.29 -5.07
C ASN A 323 -23.41 -21.26 -6.12
N ASN A 324 -22.60 -21.56 -7.15
CA ASN A 324 -22.97 -22.59 -8.13
C ASN A 324 -23.13 -23.96 -7.47
N ARG A 325 -22.24 -24.35 -6.54
CA ARG A 325 -22.37 -25.57 -5.76
C ARG A 325 -23.61 -25.56 -4.87
N LYS A 326 -23.95 -24.44 -4.24
CA LYS A 326 -25.18 -24.32 -3.44
C LYS A 326 -26.42 -24.57 -4.29
N ARG A 327 -26.47 -24.01 -5.51
CA ARG A 327 -27.58 -24.25 -6.45
C ARG A 327 -27.70 -25.72 -6.82
N LEU A 328 -26.58 -26.39 -7.10
CA LEU A 328 -26.57 -27.83 -7.41
C LEU A 328 -26.98 -28.68 -6.20
N TRP A 329 -26.52 -28.32 -5.00
CA TRP A 329 -26.94 -28.94 -3.75
C TRP A 329 -28.44 -28.82 -3.52
N THR A 330 -29.01 -27.62 -3.72
CA THR A 330 -30.47 -27.41 -3.63
C THR A 330 -31.22 -28.26 -4.65
N LYS A 331 -30.75 -28.35 -5.90
CA LYS A 331 -31.34 -29.21 -6.93
C LYS A 331 -31.28 -30.70 -6.57
N ALA A 332 -30.26 -31.13 -5.83
CA ALA A 332 -30.12 -32.50 -5.36
C ALA A 332 -31.02 -32.85 -4.16
N GLY A 333 -31.86 -31.92 -3.68
CA GLY A 333 -32.73 -32.11 -2.51
C GLY A 333 -32.29 -31.36 -1.26
N GLY A 334 -31.22 -30.56 -1.33
CA GLY A 334 -30.71 -29.78 -0.21
C GLY A 334 -30.37 -30.68 0.99
N ARG A 335 -30.86 -30.31 2.18
CA ARG A 335 -30.66 -31.11 3.40
C ARG A 335 -31.24 -32.53 3.34
N LYS A 336 -32.21 -32.77 2.44
CA LYS A 336 -32.87 -34.08 2.25
C LYS A 336 -32.25 -34.91 1.13
N ARG A 337 -31.16 -34.43 0.52
CA ARG A 337 -30.46 -35.19 -0.53
C ARG A 337 -29.94 -36.51 0.02
N THR A 338 -29.84 -37.51 -0.85
CA THR A 338 -29.08 -38.74 -0.54
C THR A 338 -27.58 -38.43 -0.59
N ARG A 339 -26.85 -38.76 0.49
CA ARG A 339 -25.39 -38.55 0.55
C ARG A 339 -24.69 -39.60 -0.31
N ALA A 340 -23.76 -39.15 -1.15
CA ALA A 340 -22.91 -40.08 -1.88
C ALA A 340 -21.83 -40.67 -0.95
N PRO A 341 -21.42 -41.92 -1.17
CA PRO A 341 -20.27 -42.48 -0.46
C PRO A 341 -19.02 -41.66 -0.78
N ILE A 342 -18.18 -41.43 0.23
CA ILE A 342 -16.90 -40.73 0.09
C ILE A 342 -15.77 -41.73 0.26
N MET A 343 -14.88 -41.78 -0.72
CA MET A 343 -13.62 -42.49 -0.64
C MET A 343 -12.73 -41.93 0.49
N ARG A 344 -12.26 -42.82 1.36
CA ARG A 344 -11.41 -42.51 2.51
C ARG A 344 -9.94 -42.76 2.18
N TYR A 345 -9.06 -41.95 2.77
CA TYR A 345 -7.62 -42.10 2.62
C TYR A 345 -7.00 -42.41 3.97
N ASP A 346 -6.14 -43.45 4.01
CA ASP A 346 -5.30 -43.71 5.16
C ASP A 346 -4.13 -42.71 5.18
N LEU A 347 -4.10 -41.86 6.21
CA LEU A 347 -3.09 -40.83 6.37
C LEU A 347 -1.73 -41.41 6.79
N GLU A 348 -1.69 -42.61 7.36
CA GLU A 348 -0.46 -43.28 7.80
C GLU A 348 0.25 -43.99 6.64
N LYS A 349 -0.50 -44.57 5.70
CA LYS A 349 0.06 -45.35 4.59
C LYS A 349 0.15 -44.62 3.25
N ARG A 350 -0.51 -43.47 3.07
CA ARG A 350 -0.69 -42.79 1.75
C ARG A 350 -1.20 -43.74 0.65
N VAL A 351 -2.01 -44.74 1.00
CA VAL A 351 -2.63 -45.69 0.05
C VAL A 351 -4.16 -45.54 0.11
N GLU A 352 -4.80 -45.71 -1.04
CA GLU A 352 -6.25 -45.65 -1.22
C GLU A 352 -6.96 -46.83 -0.51
N LEU A 353 -8.01 -46.53 0.25
CA LEU A 353 -8.90 -47.55 0.82
C LEU A 353 -10.25 -47.49 0.09
N SER A 354 -10.60 -48.56 -0.62
CA SER A 354 -11.95 -48.78 -1.12
C SER A 354 -12.86 -49.18 0.04
N LEU A 355 -13.98 -48.47 0.21
CA LEU A 355 -15.07 -48.93 1.05
C LEU A 355 -15.88 -49.94 0.22
N GLU A 356 -15.82 -51.21 0.60
CA GLU A 356 -16.78 -52.24 0.16
C GLU A 356 -18.18 -51.97 0.74
#